data_AF-A0A661NML0-F1
#
_entry.id   AF-A0A661NML0-F1
#
_cell.length_a   1.000
_cell.length_b   1.000
_cell.length_c   1.000
_cell.angle_alpha   90.00
_cell.angle_beta   90.00
_cell.angle_gamma   90.00
#
_symmetry.space_group_name_H-M   'P 1'
#
loop_
_entity.id
_entity.type
_entity.pdbx_description
1 polymer ?
#
loop_
_entity_poly.entity_id
_entity_poly.type
_entity_poly.pdbx_seq_one_letter_code
_entity_poly.pdbx_strand_id
1 'polypeptide(L)'
;MRRLLAIGFIWLCCAIAWLVLGTTVVVRTGDKSSDLRGEVRLLWGPEIVQAPAQAYYQEPPSTAGEGPVTEPPSGGTAVAEDAHGVDETGDRAPAGAASETTAVAGQALGDPQGVAVAQTAVLLDGSDIEVALELEHRKKGLLWFSTYGVDFSAHYAFANPTKVQRDITMRFPLVGEGVVYDAFKVLDPEGQLVDAKIAEGTASWTHAFAPGERRQYQVVYRSRGTTRWTYGAPTGTSKIKDFRLRATVNVADVDFPAGTVSPSSHQVDGDLWRGEWAFDSLVSSAPIAIELPKKLNPGPIAARITFFAPVSLLFFFFV
;
A
#
# COMPACT_ATOMS: atom_id res chain seq x y z
N MET A 1 52.69 21.78 -33.11
CA MET A 1 52.29 21.29 -31.76
C MET A 1 51.85 22.39 -30.78
N ARG A 2 52.61 23.47 -30.55
CA ARG A 2 52.24 24.52 -29.55
C ARG A 2 50.83 25.11 -29.72
N ARG A 3 50.36 25.34 -30.95
CA ARG A 3 49.01 25.86 -31.23
C ARG A 3 47.89 24.87 -30.92
N LEU A 4 48.11 23.57 -31.17
CA LEU A 4 47.15 22.51 -30.86
C LEU A 4 46.99 22.32 -29.34
N LEU A 5 48.09 22.44 -28.60
CA LEU A 5 48.04 22.40 -27.12
C LEU A 5 47.27 23.58 -26.54
N ALA A 6 47.42 24.78 -27.11
CA ALA A 6 46.66 25.96 -26.68
C ALA A 6 45.16 25.82 -26.95
N ILE A 7 44.78 25.29 -28.11
CA ILE A 7 43.37 25.02 -28.47
C ILE A 7 42.76 23.96 -27.55
N GLY A 8 43.48 22.86 -27.30
CA GLY A 8 43.04 21.82 -26.37
C GLY A 8 42.85 22.33 -24.94
N PHE A 9 43.73 23.23 -24.48
CA PHE A 9 43.60 23.86 -23.16
C PHE A 9 42.37 24.78 -23.06
N ILE A 10 42.12 25.63 -24.06
CA ILE A 10 40.94 26.50 -24.10
C ILE A 10 39.65 25.67 -24.13
N TRP A 11 39.63 24.62 -24.96
CA TRP A 11 38.51 23.69 -25.03
C TRP A 11 38.24 23.03 -23.67
N LEU A 12 39.28 22.54 -22.99
CA LEU A 12 39.16 21.91 -21.67
C LEU A 12 38.59 22.89 -20.63
N CYS A 13 39.11 24.11 -20.56
CA CYS A 13 38.60 25.14 -19.65
C CYS A 13 37.12 25.47 -19.92
N CYS A 14 36.73 25.59 -21.19
CA CYS A 14 35.35 25.85 -21.57
C CYS A 14 34.43 24.66 -21.23
N ALA A 15 34.88 23.43 -21.50
CA ALA A 15 34.16 22.21 -21.14
C ALA A 15 33.92 22.13 -19.62
N ILE A 16 34.94 22.40 -18.80
CA ILE A 16 34.81 22.45 -17.34
C ILE A 16 33.80 23.53 -16.92
N ALA A 17 33.87 24.73 -17.51
CA ALA A 17 32.92 25.80 -17.19
C ALA A 17 31.46 25.41 -17.51
N TRP A 18 31.22 24.76 -18.64
CA TRP A 18 29.90 24.23 -19.01
C TRP A 18 29.43 23.11 -18.08
N LEU A 19 30.32 22.20 -17.65
CA LEU A 19 30.00 21.16 -16.66
C LEU A 19 29.65 21.74 -15.29
N VAL A 20 30.39 22.75 -14.82
CA VAL A 20 30.09 23.47 -13.58
C VAL A 20 28.75 24.21 -13.68
N LEU A 21 28.48 24.89 -14.80
CA LEU A 21 27.21 25.54 -15.05
C LEU A 21 26.04 24.54 -15.07
N GLY A 22 26.19 23.42 -15.77
CA GLY A 22 25.19 22.35 -15.80
C GLY A 22 24.90 21.81 -14.40
N THR A 23 25.95 21.55 -13.62
CA THR A 23 25.83 21.02 -12.25
C THR A 23 25.12 22.01 -11.32
N THR A 24 25.49 23.30 -11.35
CA THR A 24 24.85 24.33 -10.51
C THR A 24 23.38 24.55 -10.88
N VAL A 25 23.03 24.50 -12.17
CA VAL A 25 21.63 24.57 -12.62
C VAL A 25 20.85 23.35 -12.14
N VAL A 26 21.42 22.14 -12.19
CA VAL A 26 20.76 20.92 -11.69
C VAL A 26 20.52 20.99 -10.19
N VAL A 27 21.53 21.32 -9.40
CA VAL A 27 21.40 21.40 -7.93
C VAL A 27 20.34 22.42 -7.54
N ARG A 28 20.44 23.65 -8.08
CA ARG A 28 19.48 24.73 -7.78
C ARG A 28 18.05 24.42 -8.23
N THR A 29 17.91 23.77 -9.38
CA THR A 29 16.58 23.38 -9.90
C THR A 29 16.01 22.21 -9.11
N GLY A 30 16.85 21.27 -8.69
CA GLY A 30 16.49 20.13 -7.84
C GLY A 30 15.91 20.59 -6.52
N ASP A 31 16.65 21.40 -5.76
CA ASP A 31 16.23 21.91 -4.44
C ASP A 31 14.90 22.69 -4.55
N LYS A 32 14.84 23.66 -5.47
CA LYS A 32 13.60 24.40 -5.73
C LYS A 32 12.44 23.51 -6.17
N SER A 33 12.69 22.45 -6.94
CA SER A 33 11.63 21.54 -7.36
C SER A 33 11.11 20.69 -6.21
N SER A 34 11.99 20.29 -5.27
CA SER A 34 11.63 19.53 -4.08
C SER A 34 10.76 20.36 -3.15
N ASP A 35 11.17 21.60 -2.86
CA ASP A 35 10.41 22.53 -2.01
C ASP A 35 9.02 22.79 -2.59
N LEU A 36 8.96 23.10 -3.89
CA LEU A 36 7.68 23.35 -4.57
C LEU A 36 6.78 22.11 -4.59
N ARG A 37 7.31 20.89 -4.73
CA ARG A 37 6.54 19.64 -4.58
C ARG A 37 5.98 19.51 -3.17
N GLY A 38 6.80 19.76 -2.15
CA GLY A 38 6.37 19.73 -0.75
C GLY A 38 5.22 20.70 -0.50
N GLU A 39 5.34 21.94 -0.96
CA GLU A 39 4.27 22.92 -0.79
C GLU A 39 3.00 22.62 -1.61
N VAL A 40 3.12 22.01 -2.80
CA VAL A 40 1.94 21.54 -3.55
C VAL A 40 1.25 20.40 -2.80
N ARG A 41 2.01 19.46 -2.23
CA ARG A 41 1.48 18.37 -1.41
C ARG A 41 0.75 18.89 -0.17
N LEU A 42 1.24 19.95 0.46
CA LEU A 42 0.55 20.58 1.60
C LEU A 42 -0.82 21.18 1.22
N LEU A 43 -1.02 21.56 -0.05
CA LEU A 43 -2.26 22.17 -0.53
C LEU A 43 -3.23 21.16 -1.15
N TRP A 44 -2.71 20.16 -1.84
CA TRP A 44 -3.48 19.21 -2.66
C TRP A 44 -3.46 17.77 -2.14
N GLY A 45 -2.70 17.50 -1.09
CA GLY A 45 -2.48 16.16 -0.57
C GLY A 45 -1.33 15.41 -1.25
N PRO A 46 -0.92 14.26 -0.69
CA PRO A 46 0.09 13.38 -1.27
C PRO A 46 -0.43 12.61 -2.50
N GLU A 47 0.38 11.67 -2.99
CA GLU A 47 -0.11 10.60 -3.87
C GLU A 47 -1.04 9.70 -3.04
N ILE A 48 -2.28 9.49 -3.50
CA ILE A 48 -3.26 8.70 -2.75
C ILE A 48 -2.98 7.22 -2.93
N VAL A 49 -2.93 6.50 -1.81
CA VAL A 49 -2.89 5.03 -1.75
C VAL A 49 -4.12 4.57 -0.97
N GLN A 50 -5.16 4.14 -1.66
CA GLN A 50 -6.39 3.64 -1.04
C GLN A 50 -6.33 2.12 -0.89
N ALA A 51 -6.47 1.64 0.34
CA ALA A 51 -6.60 0.21 0.61
C ALA A 51 -8.07 -0.22 0.67
N PRO A 52 -8.38 -1.50 0.38
CA PRO A 52 -9.74 -2.04 0.52
C PRO A 52 -10.24 -1.96 1.97
N ALA A 53 -11.56 -2.02 2.13
CA ALA A 53 -12.16 -2.25 3.44
C ALA A 53 -11.74 -3.63 3.99
N GLN A 54 -11.59 -3.72 5.30
CA GLN A 54 -11.24 -4.93 6.03
C GLN A 54 -12.34 -5.25 7.04
N ALA A 55 -12.45 -6.51 7.44
CA ALA A 55 -13.38 -6.90 8.48
C ALA A 55 -12.77 -7.95 9.41
N TYR A 56 -13.22 -7.96 10.66
CA TYR A 56 -12.85 -8.96 11.64
C TYR A 56 -13.98 -9.15 12.64
N TYR A 57 -14.02 -10.30 13.31
CA TYR A 57 -14.84 -10.51 14.50
C TYR A 57 -13.94 -10.91 15.67
N GLN A 58 -14.41 -10.64 16.87
CA GLN A 58 -13.76 -11.10 18.09
C GLN A 58 -14.26 -12.50 18.44
N GLU A 59 -13.36 -13.40 18.80
CA GLU A 59 -13.75 -14.67 19.39
C GLU A 59 -14.21 -14.43 20.83
N PRO A 60 -15.33 -15.03 21.25
CA PRO A 60 -15.74 -14.98 22.65
C PRO A 60 -14.59 -15.54 23.49
N PRO A 61 -14.29 -14.94 24.66
CA PRO A 61 -13.23 -15.42 25.52
C PRO A 61 -13.48 -16.89 25.82
N SER A 62 -12.54 -17.74 25.40
CA SER A 62 -12.60 -19.17 25.67
C SER A 62 -12.67 -19.35 27.18
N THR A 63 -13.82 -19.80 27.70
CA THR A 63 -13.93 -20.39 29.04
C THR A 63 -13.20 -21.74 29.04
N ALA A 64 -11.87 -21.70 28.92
CA ALA A 64 -11.00 -22.84 29.16
C ALA A 64 -10.51 -22.74 30.61
N GLY A 65 -11.31 -23.28 31.54
CA GLY A 65 -11.01 -23.20 32.95
C GLY A 65 -11.99 -23.92 33.88
N GLU A 66 -12.68 -24.97 33.43
CA GLU A 66 -13.37 -25.90 34.34
C GLU A 66 -13.02 -27.33 33.91
N GLY A 67 -11.79 -27.74 34.19
CA GLY A 67 -11.46 -29.17 34.23
C GLY A 67 -12.19 -29.82 35.42
N PRO A 68 -12.60 -31.09 35.33
CA PRO A 68 -13.29 -31.74 36.44
C PRO A 68 -12.35 -31.80 37.66
N VAL A 69 -12.82 -31.31 38.80
CA VAL A 69 -12.17 -31.46 40.10
C VAL A 69 -12.01 -32.96 40.36
N THR A 70 -10.79 -33.48 40.15
CA THR A 70 -10.43 -34.81 40.65
C THR A 70 -10.29 -34.71 42.16
N GLU A 71 -11.28 -35.29 42.84
CA GLU A 71 -11.28 -35.61 44.26
C GLU A 71 -10.00 -36.38 44.64
N PRO A 72 -9.29 -36.03 45.73
CA PRO A 72 -8.09 -36.76 46.14
C PRO A 72 -8.47 -38.12 46.74
N PRO A 73 -7.79 -39.23 46.37
CA PRO A 73 -8.06 -40.51 47.00
C PRO A 73 -7.50 -40.54 48.43
N SER A 74 -8.39 -40.92 49.36
CA SER A 74 -8.07 -41.26 50.74
C SER A 74 -7.40 -42.64 50.85
N GLY A 75 -6.27 -42.68 51.57
CA GLY A 75 -5.84 -43.77 52.46
C GLY A 75 -5.67 -45.20 51.92
N GLY A 76 -4.42 -45.69 51.93
CA GLY A 76 -4.11 -47.12 51.88
C GLY A 76 -2.61 -47.41 51.95
N THR A 77 -2.17 -48.04 53.04
CA THR A 77 -0.77 -48.21 53.49
C THR A 77 -0.09 -49.50 53.00
N ALA A 78 1.23 -49.42 52.80
CA ALA A 78 2.27 -50.49 52.84
C ALA A 78 2.26 -51.52 51.68
N VAL A 79 3.37 -52.13 51.22
CA VAL A 79 4.59 -52.63 51.88
C VAL A 79 5.75 -52.70 50.84
N ALA A 80 7.00 -52.59 51.30
CA ALA A 80 8.24 -52.74 50.55
C ALA A 80 8.67 -54.21 50.37
N GLU A 81 9.30 -54.57 49.26
CA GLU A 81 10.24 -55.71 49.21
C GLU A 81 11.27 -55.55 48.07
N ASP A 82 12.43 -56.17 48.30
CA ASP A 82 13.77 -55.84 47.82
C ASP A 82 14.25 -56.67 46.60
N ALA A 83 15.24 -56.09 45.90
CA ALA A 83 16.48 -56.69 45.37
C ALA A 83 16.59 -57.54 44.06
N HIS A 84 17.66 -57.17 43.33
CA HIS A 84 18.57 -57.94 42.43
C HIS A 84 18.09 -58.31 41.02
N GLY A 85 18.85 -58.24 39.92
CA GLY A 85 20.24 -57.92 39.54
C GLY A 85 20.33 -58.16 38.00
N VAL A 86 21.13 -57.49 37.17
CA VAL A 86 22.49 -57.83 36.68
C VAL A 86 22.58 -57.13 35.29
N ASP A 87 23.44 -56.12 35.12
CA ASP A 87 24.68 -56.09 34.30
C ASP A 87 24.61 -56.67 32.86
N GLU A 88 24.81 -55.84 31.83
CA GLU A 88 25.85 -56.08 30.81
C GLU A 88 26.09 -54.88 29.86
N THR A 89 27.37 -54.53 29.83
CA THR A 89 28.20 -53.68 28.97
C THR A 89 27.95 -53.68 27.45
N GLY A 90 28.14 -52.53 26.77
CA GLY A 90 28.26 -52.45 25.31
C GLY A 90 28.65 -51.06 24.76
N ASP A 91 29.86 -50.96 24.24
CA ASP A 91 30.66 -49.79 23.88
C ASP A 91 30.27 -49.07 22.54
N ARG A 92 30.83 -47.86 22.36
CA ARG A 92 31.19 -47.10 21.13
C ARG A 92 30.28 -45.98 20.55
N ALA A 93 30.86 -44.76 20.55
CA ALA A 93 30.49 -43.54 19.82
C ALA A 93 31.11 -43.51 18.38
N PRO A 94 31.11 -42.41 17.56
CA PRO A 94 30.45 -41.09 17.67
C PRO A 94 29.87 -40.50 16.34
N ALA A 95 29.34 -39.27 16.45
CA ALA A 95 29.34 -38.15 15.47
C ALA A 95 28.31 -38.12 14.31
N GLY A 96 27.61 -36.98 14.22
CA GLY A 96 26.83 -36.58 13.05
C GLY A 96 25.92 -35.38 13.34
N ALA A 97 26.44 -34.17 13.14
CA ALA A 97 25.75 -32.89 13.33
C ALA A 97 24.54 -32.73 12.39
N ALA A 98 23.42 -32.24 12.94
CA ALA A 98 22.33 -31.66 12.17
C ALA A 98 21.92 -30.35 12.83
N SER A 99 22.13 -29.25 12.11
CA SER A 99 21.86 -27.88 12.52
C SER A 99 20.36 -27.62 12.68
N GLU A 100 19.99 -27.08 13.84
CA GLU A 100 18.68 -26.48 14.10
C GLU A 100 18.54 -25.17 13.31
N THR A 101 17.44 -25.05 12.56
CA THR A 101 16.99 -23.79 11.97
C THR A 101 16.10 -23.07 12.99
N THR A 102 16.65 -22.05 13.63
CA THR A 102 15.88 -21.16 14.53
C THR A 102 15.01 -20.21 13.69
N ALA A 103 13.69 -20.42 13.73
CA ALA A 103 12.72 -19.42 13.31
C ALA A 103 12.62 -18.33 14.38
N VAL A 104 12.98 -17.09 14.02
CA VAL A 104 12.87 -15.93 14.92
C VAL A 104 11.41 -15.45 14.91
N ALA A 105 10.76 -15.60 16.06
CA ALA A 105 9.42 -15.13 16.35
C ALA A 105 9.33 -13.60 16.38
N GLY A 106 8.22 -13.07 15.85
CA GLY A 106 7.87 -11.65 15.90
C GLY A 106 7.64 -11.18 17.33
N GLN A 107 8.26 -10.06 17.67
CA GLN A 107 8.25 -9.46 19.00
C GLN A 107 6.93 -8.70 19.22
N ALA A 108 6.22 -9.10 20.28
CA ALA A 108 5.01 -8.48 20.78
C ALA A 108 5.30 -7.08 21.38
N LEU A 109 4.49 -6.10 21.01
CA LEU A 109 4.35 -4.84 21.74
C LEU A 109 3.27 -5.04 22.82
N GLY A 110 3.69 -4.97 24.07
CA GLY A 110 2.81 -5.16 25.24
C GLY A 110 2.08 -3.88 25.64
N ASP A 111 0.86 -4.07 26.13
CA ASP A 111 0.11 -3.14 26.97
C ASP A 111 -0.38 -3.95 28.19
N PRO A 112 -0.23 -3.48 29.45
CA PRO A 112 -0.54 -4.28 30.62
C PRO A 112 -2.03 -4.16 30.99
N GLN A 113 -2.69 -5.30 31.12
CA GLN A 113 -4.08 -5.48 31.60
C GLN A 113 -5.23 -5.22 30.61
N GLY A 114 -5.22 -5.97 29.50
CA GLY A 114 -6.45 -6.33 28.79
C GLY A 114 -6.34 -7.81 28.40
N VAL A 115 -7.39 -8.60 28.64
CA VAL A 115 -7.48 -9.94 28.04
C VAL A 115 -7.36 -9.74 26.53
N ALA A 116 -6.28 -10.23 25.91
CA ALA A 116 -6.09 -10.13 24.47
C ALA A 116 -7.17 -10.96 23.78
N VAL A 117 -8.25 -10.30 23.36
CA VAL A 117 -9.34 -10.97 22.64
C VAL A 117 -8.83 -11.32 21.25
N ALA A 118 -8.79 -12.62 20.92
CA ALA A 118 -8.37 -13.07 19.61
C ALA A 118 -9.30 -12.49 18.53
N GLN A 119 -8.70 -11.81 17.55
CA GLN A 119 -9.42 -11.26 16.40
C GLN A 119 -9.20 -12.16 15.18
N THR A 120 -10.29 -12.56 14.54
CA THR A 120 -10.25 -13.38 13.33
C THR A 120 -10.72 -12.55 12.14
N ALA A 121 -9.87 -12.46 11.12
CA ALA A 121 -10.15 -11.68 9.92
C ALA A 121 -11.27 -12.32 9.07
N VAL A 122 -12.13 -11.46 8.52
CA VAL A 122 -13.17 -11.82 7.54
C VAL A 122 -12.70 -11.32 6.18
N LEU A 123 -12.60 -12.23 5.21
CA LEU A 123 -12.22 -11.87 3.84
C LEU A 123 -13.37 -11.13 3.14
N LEU A 124 -13.00 -10.24 2.23
CA LEU A 124 -13.95 -9.63 1.29
C LEU A 124 -14.52 -10.71 0.37
N ASP A 125 -15.84 -10.73 0.27
CA ASP A 125 -16.58 -11.63 -0.61
C ASP A 125 -16.89 -10.98 -1.97
N GLY A 126 -16.66 -9.67 -2.10
CA GLY A 126 -16.84 -8.90 -3.33
C GLY A 126 -16.35 -7.46 -3.19
N SER A 127 -15.94 -6.85 -4.29
CA SER A 127 -15.61 -5.42 -4.36
C SER A 127 -16.00 -4.86 -5.72
N ASP A 128 -16.89 -3.87 -5.75
CA ASP A 128 -17.22 -3.11 -6.95
C ASP A 128 -16.92 -1.64 -6.73
N ILE A 129 -15.87 -1.15 -7.39
CA ILE A 129 -15.27 0.15 -7.16
C ILE A 129 -15.41 0.99 -8.42
N GLU A 130 -15.84 2.23 -8.25
CA GLU A 130 -15.86 3.28 -9.25
C GLU A 130 -14.97 4.43 -8.75
N VAL A 131 -14.05 4.86 -9.60
CA VAL A 131 -13.19 6.00 -9.34
C VAL A 131 -13.20 6.94 -10.54
N ALA A 132 -13.45 8.23 -10.30
CA ALA A 132 -13.29 9.28 -11.29
C ALA A 132 -12.11 10.16 -10.89
N LEU A 133 -11.13 10.32 -11.79
CA LEU A 133 -9.95 11.15 -11.60
C LEU A 133 -10.03 12.36 -12.53
N GLU A 134 -10.11 13.54 -11.94
CA GLU A 134 -10.14 14.81 -12.66
C GLU A 134 -8.78 15.47 -12.60
N LEU A 135 -7.96 15.28 -13.65
CA LEU A 135 -6.65 15.89 -13.77
C LEU A 135 -6.77 17.41 -13.95
N GLU A 136 -6.05 18.12 -13.10
CA GLU A 136 -5.78 19.55 -13.21
C GLU A 136 -4.27 19.80 -13.11
N HIS A 137 -3.69 20.47 -14.11
CA HIS A 137 -2.30 20.90 -14.01
C HIS A 137 -2.20 22.22 -13.26
N ARG A 138 -1.40 22.23 -12.19
CA ARG A 138 -1.10 23.45 -11.42
C ARG A 138 0.30 23.92 -11.71
N LYS A 139 0.45 25.19 -12.05
CA LYS A 139 1.75 25.83 -12.23
C LYS A 139 2.17 26.49 -10.93
N LYS A 140 3.35 26.16 -10.42
CA LYS A 140 3.96 26.83 -9.28
C LYS A 140 5.40 27.21 -9.61
N GLY A 141 5.70 28.50 -9.54
CA GLY A 141 6.92 29.05 -10.13
C GLY A 141 6.96 28.77 -11.64
N LEU A 142 8.00 28.04 -12.08
CA LEU A 142 8.19 27.62 -13.47
C LEU A 142 7.84 26.13 -13.70
N LEU A 143 7.38 25.43 -12.67
CA LEU A 143 7.09 24.01 -12.73
C LEU A 143 5.58 23.75 -12.82
N TRP A 144 5.22 22.79 -13.65
CA TRP A 144 3.90 22.20 -13.72
C TRP A 144 3.85 20.93 -12.86
N PHE A 145 2.74 20.80 -12.14
CA PHE A 145 2.41 19.68 -11.28
C PHE A 145 1.10 19.07 -11.74
N SER A 146 1.05 17.74 -11.79
CA SER A 146 -0.20 17.00 -12.02
C SER A 146 -0.90 16.86 -10.67
N THR A 147 -2.02 17.55 -10.51
CA THR A 147 -2.91 17.46 -9.36
C THR A 147 -4.25 16.91 -9.83
N TYR A 148 -5.03 16.31 -8.95
CA TYR A 148 -6.34 15.81 -9.35
C TYR A 148 -7.37 15.88 -8.24
N GLY A 149 -8.63 16.02 -8.63
CA GLY A 149 -9.77 15.63 -7.81
C GLY A 149 -10.05 14.14 -7.99
N VAL A 150 -10.50 13.48 -6.93
CA VAL A 150 -10.98 12.10 -7.00
C VAL A 150 -12.35 11.99 -6.38
N ASP A 151 -13.30 11.42 -7.13
CA ASP A 151 -14.57 10.92 -6.62
C ASP A 151 -14.47 9.41 -6.53
N PHE A 152 -14.62 8.88 -5.32
CA PHE A 152 -14.51 7.46 -5.03
C PHE A 152 -15.84 6.91 -4.52
N SER A 153 -16.28 5.79 -5.09
CA SER A 153 -17.45 5.03 -4.66
C SER A 153 -17.10 3.56 -4.71
N ALA A 154 -17.21 2.84 -3.60
CA ALA A 154 -16.95 1.41 -3.56
C ALA A 154 -18.01 0.67 -2.77
N HIS A 155 -18.49 -0.43 -3.32
CA HIS A 155 -19.34 -1.37 -2.63
C HIS A 155 -18.53 -2.59 -2.19
N TYR A 156 -18.44 -2.79 -0.88
CA TYR A 156 -17.71 -3.92 -0.29
C TYR A 156 -18.70 -4.95 0.26
N ALA A 157 -18.58 -6.19 -0.19
CA ALA A 157 -19.39 -7.29 0.31
C ALA A 157 -18.61 -8.10 1.36
N PHE A 158 -19.26 -8.35 2.50
CA PHE A 158 -18.76 -9.20 3.57
C PHE A 158 -19.77 -10.31 3.85
N ALA A 159 -19.28 -11.50 4.17
CA ALA A 159 -20.10 -12.63 4.57
C ALA A 159 -19.61 -13.20 5.90
N ASN A 160 -20.53 -13.58 6.78
CA ASN A 160 -20.18 -14.28 8.02
C ASN A 160 -19.82 -15.75 7.68
N PRO A 161 -18.54 -16.16 7.82
CA PRO A 161 -18.12 -17.51 7.45
C PRO A 161 -18.51 -18.57 8.49
N THR A 162 -19.08 -18.16 9.63
CA THR A 162 -19.36 -19.05 10.75
C THR A 162 -20.81 -19.53 10.77
N LYS A 163 -21.08 -20.60 11.52
CA LYS A 163 -22.42 -21.16 11.71
C LYS A 163 -23.22 -20.48 12.83
N VAL A 164 -22.68 -19.42 13.42
CA VAL A 164 -23.30 -18.67 14.52
C VAL A 164 -23.37 -17.19 14.16
N GLN A 165 -24.28 -16.45 14.81
CA GLN A 165 -24.32 -15.01 14.64
C GLN A 165 -22.99 -14.38 15.15
N ARG A 166 -22.45 -13.42 14.41
CA ARG A 166 -21.21 -12.72 14.76
C ARG A 166 -21.38 -11.22 14.61
N ASP A 167 -20.88 -10.48 15.59
CA ASP A 167 -20.66 -9.05 15.45
C ASP A 167 -19.37 -8.84 14.68
N ILE A 168 -19.51 -8.49 13.41
CA ILE A 168 -18.38 -8.25 12.51
C ILE A 168 -18.13 -6.74 12.47
N THR A 169 -16.89 -6.36 12.79
CA THR A 169 -16.43 -4.98 12.68
C THR A 169 -15.73 -4.79 11.35
N MET A 170 -16.28 -3.90 10.54
CA MET A 170 -15.71 -3.45 9.28
C MET A 170 -14.86 -2.20 9.54
N ARG A 171 -13.78 -2.06 8.79
CA ARG A 171 -12.84 -0.95 8.84
C ARG A 171 -12.51 -0.48 7.44
N PHE A 172 -12.59 0.82 7.21
CA PHE A 172 -12.13 1.46 5.99
C PHE A 172 -10.92 2.36 6.32
N PRO A 173 -9.76 2.11 5.72
CA PRO A 173 -8.57 2.91 5.96
C PRO A 173 -8.68 4.28 5.29
N LEU A 174 -8.63 5.34 6.09
CA LEU A 174 -8.52 6.74 5.68
C LEU A 174 -7.05 7.16 5.74
N VAL A 175 -6.23 6.46 4.96
CA VAL A 175 -4.76 6.54 5.02
C VAL A 175 -4.21 7.72 4.24
N GLY A 176 -3.07 8.23 4.71
CA GLY A 176 -2.28 9.28 4.07
C GLY A 176 -2.20 10.54 4.93
N GLU A 177 -0.98 10.90 5.34
CA GLU A 177 -0.73 12.15 6.03
C GLU A 177 -1.08 13.34 5.11
N GLY A 178 -1.93 14.25 5.59
CA GLY A 178 -2.37 15.41 4.81
C GLY A 178 -3.39 15.11 3.70
N VAL A 179 -3.96 13.90 3.66
CA VAL A 179 -5.11 13.60 2.77
C VAL A 179 -6.39 14.15 3.39
N VAL A 180 -7.20 14.84 2.58
CA VAL A 180 -8.51 15.35 3.00
C VAL A 180 -9.59 14.48 2.37
N TYR A 181 -10.48 13.93 3.20
CA TYR A 181 -11.66 13.20 2.76
C TYR A 181 -12.89 14.10 2.95
N ASP A 182 -13.44 14.59 1.86
CA ASP A 182 -14.68 15.38 1.82
C ASP A 182 -15.89 14.49 1.54
N ALA A 183 -17.04 14.86 2.10
CA ALA A 183 -18.32 14.13 1.95
C ALA A 183 -18.22 12.62 2.20
N PHE A 184 -17.31 12.19 3.09
CA PHE A 184 -17.15 10.79 3.45
C PHE A 184 -18.43 10.23 4.08
N LYS A 185 -18.93 9.12 3.54
CA LYS A 185 -20.11 8.42 4.05
C LYS A 185 -19.92 6.92 3.92
N VAL A 186 -20.52 6.20 4.86
CA VAL A 186 -20.76 4.75 4.75
C VAL A 186 -22.27 4.55 4.69
N LEU A 187 -22.73 3.83 3.69
CA LEU A 187 -24.14 3.50 3.48
C LEU A 187 -24.35 1.99 3.60
N ASP A 188 -25.46 1.60 4.18
CA ASP A 188 -25.91 0.21 4.25
C ASP A 188 -26.58 -0.23 2.92
N PRO A 189 -27.00 -1.51 2.78
CA PRO A 189 -27.66 -1.99 1.56
C PRO A 189 -28.94 -1.22 1.21
N GLU A 190 -29.62 -0.64 2.21
CA GLU A 190 -30.83 0.15 2.07
C GLU A 190 -30.54 1.64 1.75
N GLY A 191 -29.27 2.01 1.61
CA GLY A 191 -28.82 3.37 1.31
C GLY A 191 -28.91 4.33 2.50
N GLN A 192 -29.09 3.81 3.72
CA GLN A 192 -29.09 4.60 4.94
C GLN A 192 -27.67 4.85 5.45
N LEU A 193 -27.45 5.99 6.10
CA LEU A 193 -26.16 6.31 6.70
C LEU A 193 -25.87 5.39 7.89
N VAL A 194 -24.70 4.77 7.85
CA VAL A 194 -24.13 4.01 8.96
C VAL A 194 -23.34 4.96 9.85
N ASP A 195 -23.54 4.85 11.17
CA ASP A 195 -22.75 5.59 12.16
C ASP A 195 -21.33 5.02 12.27
N ALA A 196 -20.46 5.42 11.36
CA ALA A 196 -19.06 5.01 11.30
C ALA A 196 -18.21 5.86 12.25
N LYS A 197 -17.56 5.21 13.21
CA LYS A 197 -16.61 5.84 14.13
C LYS A 197 -15.26 6.03 13.46
N ILE A 198 -14.78 7.27 13.40
CA ILE A 198 -13.49 7.61 12.82
C ILE A 198 -12.48 7.84 13.95
N ALA A 199 -11.43 7.02 13.99
CA ALA A 199 -10.32 7.15 14.93
C ALA A 199 -9.03 6.67 14.25
N GLU A 200 -7.90 7.34 14.54
CA GLU A 200 -6.56 6.92 14.09
C GLU A 200 -6.47 6.64 12.57
N GLY A 201 -7.11 7.48 11.75
CA GLY A 201 -7.09 7.31 10.28
C GLY A 201 -7.87 6.09 9.78
N THR A 202 -8.82 5.58 10.56
CA THR A 202 -9.69 4.46 10.18
C THR A 202 -11.14 4.79 10.50
N ALA A 203 -12.03 4.61 9.54
CA ALA A 203 -13.47 4.57 9.78
C ALA A 203 -13.90 3.14 10.14
N SER A 204 -14.68 2.96 11.20
CA SER A 204 -15.08 1.64 11.69
C SER A 204 -16.56 1.59 12.04
N TRP A 205 -17.21 0.48 11.69
CA TRP A 205 -18.61 0.22 12.03
C TRP A 205 -18.79 -1.27 12.28
N THR A 206 -19.76 -1.61 13.13
CA THR A 206 -20.01 -3.01 13.54
C THR A 206 -21.45 -3.36 13.22
N HIS A 207 -21.66 -4.58 12.72
CA HIS A 207 -22.99 -5.10 12.44
C HIS A 207 -23.08 -6.56 12.88
N ALA A 208 -24.26 -6.98 13.31
CA ALA A 208 -24.55 -8.37 13.66
C ALA A 208 -24.96 -9.15 12.41
N PHE A 209 -24.13 -10.11 11.99
CA PHE A 209 -24.40 -10.98 10.84
C PHE A 209 -24.90 -12.34 11.30
N ALA A 210 -26.04 -12.78 10.77
CA ALA A 210 -26.53 -14.15 10.92
C ALA A 210 -25.56 -15.15 10.25
N PRO A 211 -25.66 -16.45 10.56
CA PRO A 211 -24.82 -17.48 9.94
C PRO A 211 -24.91 -17.44 8.41
N GLY A 212 -23.76 -17.27 7.73
CA GLY A 212 -23.72 -17.19 6.27
C GLY A 212 -24.35 -15.93 5.65
N GLU A 213 -24.82 -14.98 6.45
CA GLU A 213 -25.39 -13.73 5.93
C GLU A 213 -24.31 -12.95 5.16
N ARG A 214 -24.66 -12.51 3.95
CA ARG A 214 -23.85 -11.62 3.12
C ARG A 214 -24.50 -10.23 3.11
N ARG A 215 -23.72 -9.19 3.38
CA ARG A 215 -24.14 -7.78 3.30
C ARG A 215 -23.14 -6.96 2.51
N GLN A 216 -23.63 -5.88 1.91
CA GLN A 216 -22.85 -4.94 1.12
C GLN A 216 -22.92 -3.55 1.74
N TYR A 217 -21.79 -2.88 1.87
CA TYR A 217 -21.72 -1.49 2.33
C TYR A 217 -21.10 -0.62 1.25
N GLN A 218 -21.69 0.54 1.01
CA GLN A 218 -21.13 1.53 0.10
C GLN A 218 -20.28 2.54 0.88
N VAL A 219 -19.03 2.73 0.46
CA VAL A 219 -18.15 3.78 0.96
C VAL A 219 -17.97 4.80 -0.16
N VAL A 220 -18.31 6.06 0.12
CA VAL A 220 -18.15 7.17 -0.83
C VAL A 220 -17.36 8.29 -0.19
N TYR A 221 -16.50 8.93 -0.97
CA TYR A 221 -15.80 10.15 -0.57
C TYR A 221 -15.32 10.92 -1.79
N ARG A 222 -14.95 12.18 -1.55
CA ARG A 222 -14.19 12.99 -2.48
C ARG A 222 -12.85 13.38 -1.86
N SER A 223 -11.81 13.44 -2.66
CA SER A 223 -10.50 13.83 -2.18
C SER A 223 -9.72 14.57 -3.27
N ARG A 224 -8.49 14.96 -2.92
CA ARG A 224 -7.53 15.57 -3.82
C ARG A 224 -6.18 14.90 -3.62
N GLY A 225 -5.46 14.73 -4.71
CA GLY A 225 -4.14 14.13 -4.71
C GLY A 225 -3.24 14.70 -5.79
N THR A 226 -2.04 14.13 -5.87
CA THR A 226 -1.03 14.51 -6.86
C THR A 226 -0.49 13.30 -7.58
N THR A 227 -0.06 13.47 -8.83
CA THR A 227 0.71 12.54 -9.69
C THR A 227 0.13 11.15 -9.95
N ARG A 228 -0.22 10.41 -8.92
CA ARG A 228 -0.61 9.01 -8.97
C ARG A 228 -1.77 8.75 -8.01
N TRP A 229 -2.67 7.89 -8.44
CA TRP A 229 -3.67 7.26 -7.58
C TRP A 229 -3.42 5.75 -7.56
N THR A 230 -3.41 5.15 -6.37
CA THR A 230 -3.12 3.72 -6.18
C THR A 230 -4.24 3.09 -5.37
N TYR A 231 -4.67 1.91 -5.78
CA TYR A 231 -5.59 1.05 -5.06
C TYR A 231 -4.96 -0.31 -4.74
N GLY A 232 -4.94 -0.69 -3.47
CA GLY A 232 -4.41 -1.97 -3.03
C GLY A 232 -3.90 -1.94 -1.59
N ALA A 233 -3.64 -3.13 -1.04
CA ALA A 233 -3.05 -3.24 0.29
C ALA A 233 -1.58 -2.76 0.27
N PRO A 234 -1.14 -1.95 1.26
CA PRO A 234 0.25 -1.49 1.33
C PRO A 234 1.24 -2.63 1.56
N THR A 235 0.80 -3.70 2.22
CA THR A 235 1.60 -4.88 2.56
C THR A 235 0.75 -6.15 2.52
N GLY A 236 1.34 -7.24 2.01
CA GLY A 236 0.73 -8.58 1.99
C GLY A 236 0.03 -8.98 0.69
N THR A 237 -0.27 -10.26 0.57
CA THR A 237 -1.07 -10.81 -0.54
C THR A 237 -2.54 -10.72 -0.16
N SER A 238 -3.32 -9.94 -0.92
CA SER A 238 -4.77 -9.90 -0.74
C SER A 238 -5.44 -10.93 -1.66
N LYS A 239 -6.38 -11.71 -1.11
CA LYS A 239 -7.27 -12.58 -1.87
C LYS A 239 -8.67 -12.00 -1.83
N ILE A 240 -9.19 -11.60 -2.99
CA ILE A 240 -10.52 -10.99 -3.13
C ILE A 240 -11.27 -11.80 -4.20
N LYS A 241 -12.49 -12.21 -3.88
CA LYS A 241 -13.42 -12.78 -4.86
C LYS A 241 -14.27 -11.65 -5.45
N ASP A 242 -14.77 -11.85 -6.67
CA ASP A 242 -15.70 -10.94 -7.34
C ASP A 242 -15.21 -9.49 -7.30
N PHE A 243 -14.02 -9.26 -7.87
CA PHE A 243 -13.38 -7.95 -7.89
C PHE A 243 -13.66 -7.22 -9.21
N ARG A 244 -14.16 -5.99 -9.09
CA ARG A 244 -14.31 -5.05 -10.19
C ARG A 244 -13.87 -3.66 -9.76
N LEU A 245 -13.01 -3.04 -10.57
CA LEU A 245 -12.66 -1.62 -10.45
C LEU A 245 -12.82 -0.96 -11.80
N ARG A 246 -13.61 0.12 -11.84
CA ARG A 246 -13.85 0.96 -13.01
C ARG A 246 -13.28 2.33 -12.75
N ALA A 247 -12.34 2.75 -13.58
CA ALA A 247 -11.71 4.06 -13.48
C ALA A 247 -12.07 4.91 -14.70
N THR A 248 -12.38 6.18 -14.45
CA THR A 248 -12.57 7.20 -15.48
C THR A 248 -11.57 8.32 -15.25
N VAL A 249 -10.89 8.76 -16.30
CA VAL A 249 -9.93 9.87 -16.24
C VAL A 249 -10.26 10.87 -17.36
N ASN A 250 -10.31 12.15 -17.04
CA ASN A 250 -10.61 13.23 -18.00
C ASN A 250 -9.46 13.58 -18.98
N VAL A 251 -8.58 12.61 -19.26
CA VAL A 251 -7.56 12.68 -20.32
C VAL A 251 -7.45 11.34 -21.02
N ALA A 252 -7.11 11.36 -22.32
CA ALA A 252 -6.95 10.15 -23.14
C ALA A 252 -5.68 9.35 -22.83
N ASP A 253 -4.60 10.04 -22.45
CA ASP A 253 -3.27 9.46 -22.26
C ASP A 253 -3.03 9.16 -20.78
N VAL A 254 -3.23 7.90 -20.40
CA VAL A 254 -3.10 7.38 -19.04
C VAL A 254 -2.02 6.31 -19.02
N ASP A 255 -1.12 6.40 -18.04
CA ASP A 255 0.01 5.48 -17.89
C ASP A 255 -0.13 4.61 -16.63
N PHE A 256 0.51 3.44 -16.64
CA PHE A 256 0.49 2.47 -15.55
C PHE A 256 1.93 2.22 -15.07
N PRO A 257 2.25 2.56 -13.80
CA PRO A 257 3.59 2.35 -13.28
C PRO A 257 4.03 0.88 -13.32
N ALA A 258 5.32 0.64 -13.54
CA ALA A 258 5.90 -0.69 -13.42
C ALA A 258 5.63 -1.30 -12.03
N GLY A 259 5.30 -2.60 -12.00
CA GLY A 259 4.95 -3.30 -10.76
C GLY A 259 3.48 -3.15 -10.33
N THR A 260 2.62 -2.64 -11.21
CA THR A 260 1.17 -2.54 -10.99
C THR A 260 0.40 -3.44 -11.95
N VAL A 261 -0.87 -3.71 -11.62
CA VAL A 261 -1.79 -4.46 -12.48
C VAL A 261 -2.43 -3.50 -13.49
N SER A 262 -2.24 -3.77 -14.78
CA SER A 262 -2.90 -3.05 -15.89
C SER A 262 -4.38 -3.46 -16.03
N PRO A 263 -5.24 -2.62 -16.64
CA PRO A 263 -6.66 -2.94 -16.78
C PRO A 263 -6.90 -4.17 -17.67
N SER A 264 -7.96 -4.91 -17.36
CA SER A 264 -8.44 -6.04 -18.18
C SER A 264 -9.00 -5.55 -19.52
N SER A 265 -9.64 -4.37 -19.53
CA SER A 265 -10.08 -3.69 -20.74
C SER A 265 -10.01 -2.17 -20.56
N HIS A 266 -9.87 -1.43 -21.66
CA HIS A 266 -9.97 0.03 -21.63
C HIS A 266 -10.52 0.57 -22.95
N GLN A 267 -11.04 1.79 -22.90
CA GLN A 267 -11.53 2.55 -24.04
C GLN A 267 -11.18 4.03 -23.86
N VAL A 268 -10.97 4.70 -24.98
CA VAL A 268 -10.84 6.16 -25.04
C VAL A 268 -11.98 6.72 -25.87
N ASP A 269 -12.62 7.75 -25.35
CA ASP A 269 -13.76 8.45 -25.94
C ASP A 269 -13.49 9.96 -25.92
N GLY A 270 -12.93 10.47 -27.03
CA GLY A 270 -12.38 11.83 -27.07
C GLY A 270 -11.22 11.99 -26.08
N ASP A 271 -11.38 12.91 -25.13
CA ASP A 271 -10.42 13.14 -24.04
C ASP A 271 -10.73 12.32 -22.79
N LEU A 272 -11.71 11.41 -22.81
CA LEU A 272 -12.10 10.61 -21.66
C LEU A 272 -11.53 9.19 -21.76
N TRP A 273 -10.69 8.80 -20.83
CA TRP A 273 -10.22 7.43 -20.70
C TRP A 273 -11.08 6.66 -19.69
N ARG A 274 -11.45 5.43 -20.04
CA ARG A 274 -12.19 4.50 -19.17
C ARG A 274 -11.45 3.17 -19.14
N GLY A 275 -11.19 2.63 -17.95
CA GLY A 275 -10.59 1.31 -17.78
C GLY A 275 -11.31 0.46 -16.76
N GLU A 276 -11.28 -0.84 -16.97
CA GLU A 276 -11.88 -1.83 -16.11
C GLU A 276 -10.88 -2.92 -15.74
N TRP A 277 -10.80 -3.22 -14.45
CA TRP A 277 -10.15 -4.39 -13.89
C TRP A 277 -11.24 -5.30 -13.36
N ALA A 278 -11.47 -6.41 -14.04
CA ALA A 278 -12.46 -7.40 -13.64
C ALA A 278 -11.78 -8.76 -13.43
N PHE A 279 -11.93 -9.31 -12.23
CA PHE A 279 -11.34 -10.60 -11.83
C PHE A 279 -12.33 -11.38 -10.96
N ASP A 280 -12.60 -12.64 -11.31
CA ASP A 280 -13.45 -13.52 -10.48
C ASP A 280 -12.79 -13.86 -9.13
N SER A 281 -11.47 -14.02 -9.14
CA SER A 281 -10.66 -14.25 -7.96
C SER A 281 -9.28 -13.62 -8.16
N LEU A 282 -9.03 -12.51 -7.50
CA LEU A 282 -7.74 -11.83 -7.52
C LEU A 282 -6.91 -12.28 -6.32
N VAL A 283 -5.72 -12.84 -6.60
CA VAL A 283 -4.65 -13.02 -5.62
C VAL A 283 -3.47 -12.23 -6.13
N SER A 284 -3.27 -11.04 -5.58
CA SER A 284 -2.21 -10.14 -6.04
C SER A 284 -1.42 -9.57 -4.87
N SER A 285 -0.11 -9.52 -5.05
CA SER A 285 0.82 -8.72 -4.26
C SER A 285 1.11 -7.36 -4.89
N ALA A 286 0.65 -7.12 -6.12
CA ALA A 286 0.79 -5.87 -6.85
C ALA A 286 -0.49 -5.03 -6.75
N PRO A 287 -0.39 -3.71 -6.49
CA PRO A 287 -1.54 -2.82 -6.50
C PRO A 287 -1.99 -2.47 -7.93
N ILE A 288 -3.15 -1.85 -8.05
CA ILE A 288 -3.57 -1.13 -9.25
C ILE A 288 -3.12 0.33 -9.06
N ALA A 289 -2.48 0.93 -10.06
CA ALA A 289 -2.17 2.36 -9.99
C ALA A 289 -2.32 3.03 -11.34
N ILE A 290 -2.75 4.28 -11.30
CA ILE A 290 -2.91 5.15 -12.45
C ILE A 290 -1.94 6.32 -12.26
N GLU A 291 -1.03 6.50 -13.22
CA GLU A 291 -0.13 7.66 -13.27
C GLU A 291 -0.69 8.69 -14.23
N LEU A 292 -0.93 9.89 -13.71
CA LEU A 292 -1.53 10.98 -14.47
C LEU A 292 -0.47 11.73 -15.27
N PRO A 293 -0.77 12.12 -16.52
CA PRO A 293 0.21 12.70 -17.42
C PRO A 293 0.77 14.02 -16.89
N LYS A 294 2.08 14.19 -17.04
CA LYS A 294 2.84 15.36 -16.58
C LYS A 294 3.05 16.33 -17.73
N LYS A 295 2.92 17.63 -17.45
CA LYS A 295 3.36 18.66 -18.38
C LYS A 295 4.87 18.80 -18.37
N LEU A 296 5.42 19.18 -19.53
CA LEU A 296 6.84 19.37 -19.72
C LEU A 296 7.36 20.52 -18.85
N ASN A 297 8.43 20.24 -18.10
CA ASN A 297 9.10 21.25 -17.28
C ASN A 297 10.39 21.69 -17.98
N PRO A 298 10.54 22.98 -18.34
CA PRO A 298 11.66 23.45 -19.15
C PRO A 298 13.01 23.41 -18.42
N GLY A 299 13.02 23.50 -17.08
CA GLY A 299 14.25 23.51 -16.27
C GLY A 299 15.15 22.28 -16.48
N PRO A 300 14.66 21.05 -16.25
CA PRO A 300 15.42 19.83 -16.52
C PRO A 300 15.91 19.71 -17.98
N ILE A 301 15.16 20.24 -18.94
CA ILE A 301 15.54 20.20 -20.36
C ILE A 301 16.68 21.16 -20.64
N ALA A 302 16.61 22.39 -20.13
CA ALA A 302 17.68 23.38 -20.26
C ALA A 302 19.00 22.88 -19.63
N ALA A 303 18.91 22.17 -18.49
CA ALA A 303 20.07 21.54 -17.86
C ALA A 303 20.68 20.45 -18.76
N ARG A 304 19.87 19.54 -19.30
CA ARG A 304 20.34 18.50 -20.25
C ARG A 304 21.03 19.11 -21.46
N ILE A 305 20.47 20.16 -22.06
CA ILE A 305 21.08 20.87 -23.21
C ILE A 305 22.44 21.46 -22.82
N THR A 306 22.55 22.08 -21.63
CA THR A 306 23.79 22.67 -21.09
C THR A 306 24.92 21.62 -20.98
N PHE A 307 24.60 20.38 -20.58
CA PHE A 307 25.60 19.31 -20.49
C PHE A 307 26.10 18.80 -21.85
N PHE A 308 25.33 18.98 -22.93
CA PHE A 308 25.76 18.62 -24.28
C PHE A 308 26.61 19.71 -24.96
N ALA A 309 26.65 20.93 -24.42
CA ALA A 309 27.39 22.05 -24.99
C ALA A 309 28.89 21.77 -25.26
N PRO A 310 29.64 21.06 -24.39
CA PRO A 310 31.05 20.70 -24.65
C PRO A 310 31.25 19.82 -25.89
N VAL A 311 30.27 18.98 -26.24
CA VAL A 311 30.32 18.10 -27.41
C VAL A 311 30.22 18.93 -28.69
N SER A 312 29.29 19.89 -28.74
CA SER A 312 29.20 20.84 -29.85
C SER A 312 30.46 21.69 -29.98
N LEU A 313 31.06 22.10 -28.86
CA LEU A 313 32.32 22.84 -28.84
C LEU A 313 33.48 22.01 -29.41
N LEU A 314 33.52 20.71 -29.12
CA LEU A 314 34.52 19.80 -29.67
C LEU A 314 34.40 19.72 -31.20
N PHE A 315 33.19 19.54 -31.73
CA PHE A 315 33.01 19.56 -33.19
C PHE A 315 33.43 20.89 -33.82
N PHE A 316 33.15 22.03 -33.20
CA PHE A 316 33.56 23.34 -33.72
C PHE A 316 35.09 23.55 -33.80
N PHE A 317 35.85 22.99 -32.85
CA PHE A 317 37.31 23.18 -32.83
C PHE A 317 38.08 22.15 -33.67
N PHE A 318 37.46 21.01 -34.01
CA PHE A 318 38.15 19.87 -34.63
C PHE A 318 37.59 19.45 -36.00
N VAL A 319 36.47 20.01 -36.46
CA VAL A 319 35.92 19.88 -37.82
C VAL A 319 36.03 21.22 -38.53
#